data_AF-A0A832JI44-F1
#
_entry.id   AF-A0A832JI44-F1
#
_cell.length_a   1.000
_cell.length_b   1.000
_cell.length_c   1.000
_cell.angle_alpha   90.00
_cell.angle_beta   90.00
_cell.angle_gamma   90.00
#
_symmetry.space_group_name_H-M   'P 1'
#
loop_
_entity.id
_entity.type
_entity.pdbx_description
1 polymer ?
#
loop_
_entity_poly.entity_id
_entity_poly.type
_entity_poly.pdbx_seq_one_letter_code
_entity_poly.pdbx_strand_id
1 'polypeptide(L)'
;MLPQLRQVEREFPNELVVIGVHSAKFPNERNDENLRKAILRYGVEHPVINDQNLGIWQAYGVRAWPTLVLLDPRGRIIGLHEGEIAAEQLAAALRRRIAEAKAQGLLDPTPLRFHREPPSETFLRFPGKVLAHEASNRLFIADTGHHRLVVATEEGRLLFTIGSGEPGLRDGDFETAQFHHPQGLALQGETLFVADTGNHCLRRVDLQRRRVETLAGTGRLGQGSLLAGDAHRASLRSPWDVAVHGEELYIAMAGTHQLWRLDLQKGRLTPFAGNGFEGLRDGPRTAAWLAQPSGLALGEGRIYFADSESSAIRFVELGPEGQVRTLVGVGLFDFGDRDGLGEVVRLQHPLGICYHEGVLYIADTYNHKIKRLLPTTRACQTLAGLGSPGYRDGPAAQAQFDEPGGLSYAGQRLFIVDTNNHALRVLDLSNQTVSTLPLQ
;
A
#
# COMPACT_ATOMS: atom_id res chain seq x y z
N MET A 1 -11.73 -4.74 3.51
CA MET A 1 -12.66 -4.97 4.64
C MET A 1 -12.82 -3.81 5.63
N LEU A 2 -11.75 -3.12 6.08
CA LEU A 2 -11.89 -2.09 7.12
C LEU A 2 -12.89 -0.96 6.80
N PRO A 3 -12.95 -0.39 5.57
CA PRO A 3 -13.96 0.61 5.23
C PRO A 3 -15.39 0.07 5.35
N GLN A 4 -15.61 -1.18 4.93
CA GLN A 4 -16.91 -1.83 5.02
C GLN A 4 -17.33 -2.03 6.47
N LEU A 5 -16.40 -2.43 7.35
CA LEU A 5 -16.67 -2.55 8.79
C LEU A 5 -17.04 -1.20 9.40
N ARG A 6 -16.29 -0.12 9.09
CA ARG A 6 -16.61 1.24 9.58
C ARG A 6 -18.02 1.70 9.20
N GLN A 7 -18.46 1.39 7.97
CA GLN A 7 -19.81 1.71 7.53
C GLN A 7 -20.87 0.96 8.35
N VAL A 8 -20.64 -0.33 8.61
CA VAL A 8 -21.56 -1.17 9.38
C VAL A 8 -21.57 -0.79 10.86
N GLU A 9 -20.43 -0.45 11.46
CA GLU A 9 -20.33 0.04 12.84
C GLU A 9 -21.11 1.35 13.04
N ARG A 10 -21.04 2.27 12.06
CA ARG A 10 -21.82 3.51 12.08
C ARG A 10 -23.32 3.28 11.91
N GLU A 11 -23.72 2.21 11.21
CA GLU A 11 -25.12 1.84 11.04
C GLU A 11 -25.73 1.23 12.30
N PHE A 12 -24.94 0.47 13.08
CA PHE A 12 -25.40 -0.26 14.27
C PHE A 12 -24.59 0.10 15.54
N PRO A 13 -24.51 1.39 15.93
CA PRO A 13 -23.57 1.84 16.95
C PRO A 13 -23.86 1.32 18.37
N ASN A 14 -25.10 0.87 18.63
CA ASN A 14 -25.53 0.37 19.93
C ASN A 14 -25.86 -1.13 19.90
N GLU A 15 -25.85 -1.74 18.72
CA GLU A 15 -26.31 -3.12 18.52
C GLU A 15 -25.20 -4.06 18.06
N LEU A 16 -24.09 -3.52 17.56
CA LEU A 16 -22.95 -4.27 17.06
C LEU A 16 -21.68 -3.83 17.76
N VAL A 17 -20.89 -4.82 18.16
CA VAL A 17 -19.49 -4.62 18.53
C VAL A 17 -18.64 -5.39 17.53
N VAL A 18 -17.72 -4.69 16.87
CA VAL A 18 -16.68 -5.32 16.07
C VAL A 18 -15.45 -5.47 16.94
N ILE A 19 -14.80 -6.64 16.86
CA ILE A 19 -13.50 -6.89 17.49
C ILE A 19 -12.58 -7.38 16.39
N GLY A 20 -11.51 -6.63 16.11
CA GLY A 20 -10.47 -7.06 15.20
C GLY A 20 -9.60 -8.12 15.88
N VAL A 21 -9.66 -9.35 15.43
CA VAL A 21 -8.70 -10.39 15.85
C VAL A 21 -7.55 -10.36 14.86
N HIS A 22 -6.47 -9.67 15.21
CA HIS A 22 -5.28 -9.58 14.37
C HIS A 22 -4.46 -10.87 14.48
N SER A 23 -4.62 -11.72 13.49
CA SER A 23 -3.90 -12.99 13.34
C SER A 23 -2.81 -12.83 12.29
N ALA A 24 -1.58 -12.55 12.73
CA ALA A 24 -0.46 -12.15 11.88
C ALA A 24 -0.06 -13.23 10.85
N LYS A 25 0.15 -12.82 9.59
CA LYS A 25 0.76 -13.66 8.55
C LYS A 25 2.29 -13.61 8.64
N PHE A 26 2.84 -12.40 8.73
CA PHE A 26 4.27 -12.12 8.77
C PHE A 26 4.78 -11.97 10.21
N PRO A 27 6.04 -12.35 10.51
CA PRO A 27 6.66 -12.14 11.82
C PRO A 27 6.59 -10.69 12.30
N ASN A 28 6.82 -9.71 11.42
CA ASN A 28 6.77 -8.28 11.73
C ASN A 28 5.42 -7.85 12.32
N GLU A 29 4.32 -8.44 11.85
CA GLU A 29 2.96 -8.10 12.27
C GLU A 29 2.58 -8.64 13.65
N ARG A 30 3.38 -9.54 14.23
CA ARG A 30 3.15 -10.05 15.59
C ARG A 30 3.53 -9.04 16.66
N ASN A 31 4.39 -8.07 16.33
CA ASN A 31 4.84 -7.06 17.27
C ASN A 31 3.72 -6.08 17.63
N ASP A 32 3.50 -5.86 18.93
CA ASP A 32 2.41 -5.00 19.43
C ASP A 32 2.54 -3.54 18.96
N GLU A 33 3.77 -3.01 18.89
CA GLU A 33 4.01 -1.63 18.47
C GLU A 33 3.77 -1.46 16.97
N ASN A 34 4.17 -2.44 16.15
CA ASN A 34 3.86 -2.42 14.72
C ASN A 34 2.35 -2.52 14.46
N LEU A 35 1.65 -3.38 15.21
CA LEU A 35 0.19 -3.47 15.15
C LEU A 35 -0.47 -2.15 15.59
N ARG A 36 -0.02 -1.53 16.69
CA ARG A 36 -0.51 -0.23 17.14
C ARG A 36 -0.35 0.83 16.04
N LYS A 37 0.79 0.89 15.37
CA LYS A 37 1.02 1.81 14.24
C LYS A 37 0.11 1.49 13.04
N ALA A 38 -0.14 0.23 12.74
CA ALA A 38 -1.09 -0.16 11.70
C ALA A 38 -2.53 0.26 12.03
N ILE A 39 -2.96 0.13 13.30
CA ILE A 39 -4.26 0.62 13.80
C ILE A 39 -4.40 2.13 13.54
N LEU A 40 -3.36 2.91 13.92
CA LEU A 40 -3.32 4.36 13.70
C LEU A 40 -3.31 4.70 12.20
N ARG A 41 -2.49 4.02 11.40
CA ARG A 41 -2.35 4.23 9.95
C ARG A 41 -3.66 3.99 9.20
N TYR A 42 -4.42 2.96 9.59
CA TYR A 42 -5.68 2.61 8.93
C TYR A 42 -6.93 3.20 9.59
N GLY A 43 -6.77 3.97 10.68
CA GLY A 43 -7.87 4.57 11.42
C GLY A 43 -8.86 3.52 11.93
N VAL A 44 -8.35 2.45 12.53
CA VAL A 44 -9.18 1.40 13.13
C VAL A 44 -9.72 1.91 14.47
N GLU A 45 -11.05 1.93 14.59
CA GLU A 45 -11.75 2.55 15.74
C GLU A 45 -12.31 1.53 16.74
N HIS A 46 -12.42 0.27 16.35
CA HIS A 46 -12.84 -0.84 17.21
C HIS A 46 -11.68 -1.43 18.01
N PRO A 47 -11.98 -2.19 19.09
CA PRO A 47 -10.99 -2.99 19.81
C PRO A 47 -10.27 -3.96 18.87
N VAL A 48 -8.97 -4.12 19.11
CA VAL A 48 -8.12 -5.08 18.40
C VAL A 48 -7.42 -5.97 19.43
N ILE A 49 -7.44 -7.27 19.18
CA ILE A 49 -6.69 -8.28 19.92
C ILE A 49 -5.52 -8.72 19.04
N ASN A 50 -4.31 -8.73 19.58
CA ASN A 50 -3.15 -9.32 18.91
C ASN A 50 -3.10 -10.84 19.18
N ASP A 51 -3.62 -11.64 18.25
CA ASP A 51 -3.62 -13.10 18.31
C ASP A 51 -2.30 -13.67 17.72
N GLN A 52 -1.18 -13.31 18.34
CA GLN A 52 0.17 -13.56 17.83
C GLN A 52 0.46 -15.04 17.52
N ASN A 53 -0.20 -15.95 18.27
CA ASN A 53 -0.01 -17.40 18.17
C ASN A 53 -1.15 -18.11 17.44
N LEU A 54 -2.06 -17.37 16.81
CA LEU A 54 -3.21 -17.92 16.08
C LEU A 54 -4.13 -18.79 16.97
N GLY A 55 -4.20 -18.50 18.27
CA GLY A 55 -4.99 -19.28 19.23
C GLY A 55 -6.49 -19.08 19.03
N ILE A 56 -6.93 -17.82 18.85
CA ILE A 56 -8.33 -17.50 18.54
C ILE A 56 -8.65 -17.99 17.13
N TRP A 57 -7.76 -17.74 16.17
CA TRP A 57 -7.89 -18.23 14.79
C TRP A 57 -8.17 -19.74 14.73
N GLN A 58 -7.38 -20.54 15.45
CA GLN A 58 -7.54 -21.99 15.50
C GLN A 58 -8.81 -22.41 16.26
N ALA A 59 -9.12 -21.77 17.38
CA ALA A 59 -10.31 -22.08 18.18
C ALA A 59 -11.61 -21.85 17.39
N TYR A 60 -11.62 -20.88 16.48
CA TYR A 60 -12.75 -20.58 15.60
C TYR A 60 -12.70 -21.29 14.25
N GLY A 61 -11.68 -22.12 14.00
CA GLY A 61 -11.55 -22.90 12.77
C GLY A 61 -11.36 -22.07 11.50
N VAL A 62 -10.77 -20.87 11.63
CA VAL A 62 -10.57 -19.93 10.53
C VAL A 62 -9.52 -20.47 9.54
N ARG A 63 -9.71 -20.19 8.23
CA ARG A 63 -8.87 -20.72 7.14
C ARG A 63 -8.44 -19.69 6.10
N ALA A 64 -8.98 -18.48 6.14
CA ALA A 64 -8.73 -17.45 5.14
C ALA A 64 -8.67 -16.06 5.79
N TRP A 65 -7.81 -15.20 5.26
CA TRP A 65 -7.85 -13.77 5.58
C TRP A 65 -8.66 -13.02 4.52
N PRO A 66 -9.55 -12.10 4.90
CA PRO A 66 -10.20 -11.99 6.21
C PRO A 66 -11.30 -13.06 6.39
N THR A 67 -11.67 -13.35 7.64
CA THR A 67 -12.89 -14.09 7.98
C THR A 67 -13.68 -13.33 9.02
N LEU A 68 -14.99 -13.20 8.80
CA LEU A 68 -15.93 -12.66 9.78
C LEU A 68 -16.62 -13.79 10.52
N VAL A 69 -16.61 -13.73 11.85
CA VAL A 69 -17.40 -14.61 12.71
C VAL A 69 -18.47 -13.76 13.39
N LEU A 70 -19.74 -14.14 13.22
CA LEU A 70 -20.87 -13.46 13.83
C LEU A 70 -21.28 -14.19 15.11
N LEU A 71 -21.27 -13.47 16.22
CA LEU A 71 -21.72 -13.94 17.53
C LEU A 71 -23.07 -13.31 17.89
N ASP A 72 -23.95 -14.10 18.50
CA ASP A 72 -25.18 -13.56 19.11
C ASP A 72 -24.93 -13.03 20.55
N PRO A 73 -25.90 -12.34 21.17
CA PRO A 73 -25.73 -11.82 22.54
C PRO A 73 -25.50 -12.88 23.62
N ARG A 74 -25.64 -14.17 23.31
CA ARG A 74 -25.36 -15.29 24.22
C ARG A 74 -23.99 -15.92 23.96
N GLY A 75 -23.19 -15.34 23.06
CA GLY A 75 -21.86 -15.83 22.69
C GLY A 75 -21.87 -17.03 21.73
N ARG A 76 -23.00 -17.32 21.07
CA ARG A 76 -23.09 -18.43 20.10
C ARG A 76 -22.68 -17.94 18.72
N ILE A 77 -21.93 -18.77 18.00
CA ILE A 77 -21.62 -18.54 16.59
C ILE A 77 -22.91 -18.73 15.76
N ILE A 78 -23.31 -17.67 15.05
CA ILE A 78 -24.52 -17.65 14.22
C ILE A 78 -24.24 -17.39 12.73
N GLY A 79 -22.97 -17.18 12.37
CA GLY A 79 -22.54 -17.03 10.99
C GLY A 79 -21.02 -16.99 10.87
N LEU A 80 -20.51 -17.41 9.72
CA LEU A 80 -19.12 -17.33 9.32
C LEU A 80 -19.07 -16.94 7.85
N HIS A 81 -18.22 -15.97 7.51
CA HIS A 81 -18.01 -15.52 6.13
C HIS A 81 -16.50 -15.42 5.84
N GLU A 82 -16.02 -16.15 4.86
CA GLU A 82 -14.62 -16.11 4.42
C GLU A 82 -14.47 -15.14 3.23
N GLY A 83 -13.39 -14.36 3.25
CA GLY A 83 -13.10 -13.34 2.24
C GLY A 83 -13.80 -12.00 2.51
N GLU A 84 -13.65 -11.08 1.57
CA GLU A 84 -14.29 -9.76 1.68
C GLU A 84 -15.82 -9.84 1.45
N ILE A 85 -16.56 -8.94 2.10
CA ILE A 85 -18.00 -8.76 1.92
C ILE A 85 -18.32 -7.27 1.75
N ALA A 86 -19.32 -6.95 0.94
CA ALA A 86 -19.84 -5.59 0.81
C ALA A 86 -20.50 -5.13 2.11
N ALA A 87 -20.36 -3.85 2.45
CA ALA A 87 -20.97 -3.29 3.66
C ALA A 87 -22.50 -3.46 3.65
N GLU A 88 -23.14 -3.25 2.49
CA GLU A 88 -24.59 -3.36 2.33
C GLU A 88 -25.07 -4.80 2.54
N GLN A 89 -24.30 -5.78 2.06
CA GLN A 89 -24.61 -7.20 2.23
C GLN A 89 -24.46 -7.62 3.70
N LEU A 90 -23.38 -7.19 4.36
CA LEU A 90 -23.16 -7.45 5.77
C LEU A 90 -24.25 -6.78 6.63
N ALA A 91 -24.58 -5.52 6.37
CA ALA A 91 -25.64 -4.80 7.05
C ALA A 91 -27.01 -5.48 6.88
N ALA A 92 -27.34 -5.90 5.65
CA ALA A 92 -28.59 -6.62 5.40
C ALA A 92 -28.69 -7.93 6.22
N ALA A 93 -27.60 -8.68 6.34
CA ALA A 93 -27.55 -9.88 7.16
C ALA A 93 -27.74 -9.58 8.66
N LEU A 94 -27.17 -8.46 9.14
CA LEU A 94 -27.25 -8.05 10.55
C LEU A 94 -28.63 -7.50 10.93
N ARG A 95 -29.30 -6.70 10.07
CA ARG A 95 -30.61 -6.08 10.40
C ARG A 95 -31.64 -7.10 10.89
N ARG A 96 -31.73 -8.25 10.20
CA ARG A 96 -32.65 -9.33 10.58
C ARG A 96 -32.31 -9.90 11.96
N ARG A 97 -31.03 -10.18 12.22
CA ARG A 97 -30.57 -10.75 13.49
C ARG A 97 -30.74 -9.79 14.66
N ILE A 98 -30.46 -8.50 14.44
CA ILE A 98 -30.67 -7.45 15.43
C ILE A 98 -32.15 -7.33 15.78
N ALA A 99 -33.05 -7.35 14.79
CA ALA A 99 -34.49 -7.30 15.03
C ALA A 99 -34.98 -8.53 15.85
N GLU A 100 -34.51 -9.73 15.51
CA GLU A 100 -34.79 -10.96 16.25
C GLU A 100 -34.30 -10.89 17.71
N ALA A 101 -33.07 -10.41 17.94
CA ALA A 101 -32.50 -10.26 19.28
C ALA A 101 -33.22 -9.20 20.13
N LYS A 102 -33.62 -8.08 19.52
CA LYS A 102 -34.43 -7.03 20.17
C LYS A 102 -35.80 -7.56 20.60
N ALA A 103 -36.49 -8.29 19.73
CA ALA A 103 -37.80 -8.88 20.04
C ALA A 103 -37.72 -9.90 21.20
N GLN A 104 -36.57 -10.54 21.38
CA GLN A 104 -36.33 -11.49 22.47
C GLN A 104 -35.80 -10.84 23.76
N GLY A 105 -35.57 -9.52 23.77
CA GLY A 105 -34.99 -8.81 24.92
C GLY A 105 -33.56 -9.23 25.26
N LEU A 106 -32.80 -9.71 24.27
CA LEU A 106 -31.43 -10.21 24.48
C LEU A 106 -30.35 -9.17 24.23
N LEU A 107 -30.70 -8.03 23.62
CA LEU A 107 -29.75 -7.01 23.23
C LEU A 107 -29.63 -5.96 24.32
N ASP A 108 -28.40 -5.69 24.77
CA ASP A 108 -28.06 -4.54 25.61
C ASP A 108 -27.60 -3.39 24.71
N PRO A 109 -28.39 -2.30 24.58
CA PRO A 109 -28.04 -1.17 23.73
C PRO A 109 -27.11 -0.14 24.41
N THR A 110 -26.57 -0.45 25.59
CA THR A 110 -25.69 0.46 26.32
C THR A 110 -24.41 0.72 25.50
N PRO A 111 -24.07 1.97 25.16
CA PRO A 111 -22.91 2.26 24.34
C PRO A 111 -21.60 1.84 25.00
N LEU A 112 -20.81 1.00 24.32
CA LEU A 112 -19.43 0.71 24.72
C LEU A 112 -18.51 1.83 24.24
N ARG A 113 -17.70 2.38 25.14
CA ARG A 113 -16.71 3.41 24.82
C ARG A 113 -15.31 2.84 25.00
N PHE A 114 -14.56 2.83 23.90
CA PHE A 114 -13.16 2.43 23.90
C PHE A 114 -12.26 3.66 23.90
N HIS A 115 -11.14 3.58 24.62
CA HIS A 115 -10.11 4.60 24.56
C HIS A 115 -9.42 4.54 23.19
N ARG A 116 -9.29 5.70 22.55
CA ARG A 116 -8.62 5.84 21.25
C ARG A 116 -7.35 6.62 21.43
N GLU A 117 -6.27 6.10 20.88
CA GLU A 117 -5.05 6.87 20.79
C GLU A 117 -5.19 7.92 19.68
N PRO A 118 -4.87 9.21 19.96
CA PRO A 118 -4.89 10.23 18.93
C PRO A 118 -3.75 10.00 17.92
N PRO A 119 -3.93 10.42 16.66
CA PRO A 119 -2.85 10.36 15.67
C PRO A 119 -1.69 11.28 16.07
N SER A 120 -0.47 10.93 15.65
CA SER A 120 0.72 11.78 15.81
C SER A 120 0.56 13.14 15.11
N GLU A 121 1.04 14.21 15.75
CA GLU A 121 1.07 15.60 15.23
C GLU A 121 2.40 15.95 14.54
N THR A 122 2.97 15.03 13.78
CA THR A 122 4.18 15.26 12.98
C THR A 122 3.85 15.95 11.65
N PHE A 123 4.83 16.59 10.99
CA PHE A 123 4.58 17.27 9.70
C PHE A 123 4.17 16.31 8.57
N LEU A 124 4.85 15.17 8.46
CA LEU A 124 4.40 14.03 7.67
C LEU A 124 3.67 13.05 8.59
N ARG A 125 2.73 12.27 8.05
CA ARG A 125 2.03 11.21 8.78
C ARG A 125 1.94 9.98 7.90
N PHE A 126 2.64 8.91 8.30
CA PHE A 126 2.71 7.66 7.55
C PHE A 126 2.95 7.87 6.05
N PRO A 127 3.99 8.62 5.61
CA PRO A 127 4.23 8.87 4.20
C PRO A 127 4.48 7.55 3.46
N GLY A 128 3.73 7.27 2.40
CA GLY A 128 3.72 5.96 1.74
C GLY A 128 4.69 5.82 0.57
N LYS A 129 4.87 6.90 -0.21
CA LYS A 129 5.76 6.93 -1.39
C LYS A 129 6.46 8.27 -1.56
N VAL A 130 7.60 8.26 -2.24
CA VAL A 130 8.33 9.45 -2.69
C VAL A 130 8.79 9.28 -4.13
N LEU A 131 8.77 10.37 -4.89
CA LEU A 131 9.33 10.49 -6.23
C LEU A 131 10.30 11.67 -6.25
N ALA A 132 11.57 11.41 -6.55
CA ALA A 132 12.57 12.44 -6.77
C ALA A 132 12.70 12.74 -8.27
N HIS A 133 12.80 14.03 -8.62
CA HIS A 133 12.99 14.48 -9.98
C HIS A 133 14.14 15.48 -10.06
N GLU A 134 15.33 14.93 -10.32
CA GLU A 134 16.64 15.61 -10.33
C GLU A 134 16.64 16.84 -11.23
N ALA A 135 16.11 16.72 -12.46
CA ALA A 135 16.12 17.80 -13.44
C ALA A 135 15.37 19.07 -12.96
N SER A 136 14.42 18.93 -12.03
CA SER A 136 13.71 20.09 -11.45
C SER A 136 14.10 20.38 -10.00
N ASN A 137 15.00 19.60 -9.40
CA ASN A 137 15.25 19.60 -7.95
C ASN A 137 13.94 19.57 -7.13
N ARG A 138 13.07 18.59 -7.42
CA ARG A 138 11.78 18.42 -6.73
C ARG A 138 11.64 17.01 -6.17
N LEU A 139 11.17 16.94 -4.93
CA LEU A 139 10.64 15.75 -4.30
C LEU A 139 9.12 15.87 -4.23
N PHE A 140 8.42 14.81 -4.65
CA PHE A 140 6.98 14.64 -4.47
C PHE A 140 6.76 13.52 -3.47
N ILE A 141 6.06 13.80 -2.40
CA ILE A 141 5.87 12.88 -1.27
C ILE A 141 4.37 12.65 -1.10
N ALA A 142 3.96 11.39 -1.09
CA ALA A 142 2.61 11.02 -0.72
C ALA A 142 2.54 10.98 0.82
N ASP A 143 2.06 12.06 1.41
CA ASP A 143 1.82 12.20 2.85
C ASP A 143 0.50 11.49 3.21
N THR A 144 0.54 10.16 3.08
CA THR A 144 -0.65 9.29 2.99
C THR A 144 -1.59 9.50 4.15
N GLY A 145 -1.06 9.52 5.38
CA GLY A 145 -1.84 9.68 6.59
C GLY A 145 -2.49 11.04 6.70
N HIS A 146 -1.93 12.11 6.10
CA HIS A 146 -2.60 13.41 5.99
C HIS A 146 -3.44 13.57 4.73
N HIS A 147 -3.66 12.51 3.94
CA HIS A 147 -4.50 12.54 2.74
C HIS A 147 -4.14 13.68 1.77
N ARG A 148 -2.84 13.95 1.62
CA ARG A 148 -2.31 15.03 0.77
C ARG A 148 -0.97 14.65 0.13
N LEU A 149 -0.49 15.50 -0.75
CA LEU A 149 0.86 15.45 -1.30
C LEU A 149 1.68 16.62 -0.77
N VAL A 150 2.97 16.38 -0.56
CA VAL A 150 3.95 17.39 -0.19
C VAL A 150 4.98 17.51 -1.30
N VAL A 151 5.27 18.74 -1.74
CA VAL A 151 6.29 19.03 -2.74
C VAL A 151 7.39 19.87 -2.10
N ALA A 152 8.63 19.39 -2.17
CA ALA A 152 9.81 20.02 -1.58
C ALA A 152 11.00 19.98 -2.55
N THR A 153 12.11 20.65 -2.22
CA THR A 153 13.39 20.44 -2.92
C THR A 153 14.11 19.20 -2.37
N GLU A 154 15.17 18.74 -3.05
CA GLU A 154 16.00 17.63 -2.57
C GLU A 154 16.77 17.95 -1.27
N GLU A 155 16.88 19.24 -0.94
CA GLU A 155 17.45 19.75 0.31
C GLU A 155 16.39 19.95 1.40
N GLY A 156 15.13 19.59 1.15
CA GLY A 156 14.06 19.62 2.14
C GLY A 156 13.31 20.95 2.26
N ARG A 157 13.60 21.94 1.42
CA ARG A 157 12.81 23.19 1.41
C ARG A 157 11.41 22.92 0.87
N LEU A 158 10.38 23.18 1.67
CA LEU A 158 8.99 23.06 1.27
C LEU A 158 8.67 24.04 0.15
N LEU A 159 8.04 23.54 -0.92
CA LEU A 159 7.58 24.37 -2.03
C LEU A 159 6.08 24.64 -1.89
N PHE A 160 5.27 23.59 -1.76
CA PHE A 160 3.83 23.67 -1.55
C PHE A 160 3.24 22.30 -1.21
N THR A 161 2.01 22.29 -0.71
CA THR A 161 1.20 21.09 -0.50
C THR A 161 0.06 21.02 -1.53
N ILE A 162 -0.43 19.81 -1.80
CA ILE A 162 -1.55 19.55 -2.70
C ILE A 162 -2.55 18.66 -1.98
N GLY A 163 -3.77 19.15 -1.80
CA GLY A 163 -4.85 18.50 -1.07
C GLY A 163 -5.16 19.22 0.24
N SER A 164 -6.45 19.31 0.57
CA SER A 164 -6.99 19.96 1.77
C SER A 164 -6.61 19.28 3.09
N GLY A 165 -6.17 18.03 3.05
CA GLY A 165 -5.89 17.20 4.22
C GLY A 165 -7.09 16.36 4.70
N GLU A 166 -8.30 16.66 4.21
CA GLU A 166 -9.50 15.88 4.49
C GLU A 166 -9.63 14.69 3.52
N PRO A 167 -9.97 13.49 4.01
CA PRO A 167 -10.18 12.33 3.15
C PRO A 167 -11.40 12.52 2.25
N GLY A 168 -11.22 12.40 0.93
CA GLY A 168 -12.30 12.50 -0.05
C GLY A 168 -11.82 12.46 -1.50
N LEU A 169 -12.75 12.54 -2.46
CA LEU A 169 -12.48 12.47 -3.91
C LEU A 169 -12.77 13.80 -4.63
N ARG A 170 -12.75 14.92 -3.91
CA ARG A 170 -13.02 16.23 -4.52
C ARG A 170 -11.88 16.62 -5.47
N ASP A 171 -12.24 16.96 -6.71
CA ASP A 171 -11.35 17.62 -7.67
C ASP A 171 -11.33 19.14 -7.43
N GLY A 172 -10.29 19.84 -7.89
CA GLY A 172 -10.16 21.26 -7.62
C GLY A 172 -8.78 21.84 -7.84
N ASP A 173 -8.53 22.99 -7.24
CA ASP A 173 -7.16 23.51 -7.06
C ASP A 173 -6.42 22.76 -5.95
N PHE A 174 -5.17 23.11 -5.70
CA PHE A 174 -4.33 22.45 -4.69
C PHE A 174 -4.85 22.58 -3.26
N GLU A 175 -5.67 23.59 -2.93
CA GLU A 175 -6.16 23.81 -1.56
C GLU A 175 -7.47 23.06 -1.31
N THR A 176 -8.30 22.90 -2.36
CA THR A 176 -9.65 22.34 -2.24
C THR A 176 -9.76 20.87 -2.65
N ALA A 177 -8.82 20.38 -3.47
CA ALA A 177 -8.79 18.98 -3.83
C ALA A 177 -8.67 18.09 -2.58
N GLN A 178 -9.25 16.91 -2.63
CA GLN A 178 -9.16 15.91 -1.57
C GLN A 178 -8.57 14.64 -2.14
N PHE A 179 -7.73 13.96 -1.37
CA PHE A 179 -7.27 12.59 -1.62
C PHE A 179 -7.76 11.70 -0.49
N HIS A 180 -7.55 10.40 -0.58
CA HIS A 180 -7.79 9.48 0.53
C HIS A 180 -6.72 8.39 0.52
N HIS A 181 -5.71 8.56 1.38
CA HIS A 181 -4.53 7.68 1.44
C HIS A 181 -3.83 7.55 0.07
N PRO A 182 -3.32 8.65 -0.49
CA PRO A 182 -2.53 8.59 -1.72
C PRO A 182 -1.23 7.80 -1.50
N GLN A 183 -0.82 7.06 -2.53
CA GLN A 183 0.39 6.24 -2.57
C GLN A 183 1.25 6.63 -3.77
N GLY A 184 1.41 5.74 -4.76
CA GLY A 184 2.35 5.92 -5.86
C GLY A 184 2.22 7.19 -6.66
N LEU A 185 3.36 7.61 -7.20
CA LEU A 185 3.55 8.88 -7.89
C LEU A 185 4.38 8.65 -9.16
N ALA A 186 3.95 9.24 -10.28
CA ALA A 186 4.73 9.26 -11.52
C ALA A 186 4.64 10.64 -12.19
N LEU A 187 5.76 11.17 -12.66
CA LEU A 187 5.83 12.49 -13.29
C LEU A 187 6.12 12.38 -14.79
N GLN A 188 5.36 13.11 -15.61
CA GLN A 188 5.65 13.33 -17.03
C GLN A 188 5.47 14.81 -17.36
N GLY A 189 6.57 15.51 -17.65
CA GLY A 189 6.55 16.96 -17.78
C GLY A 189 6.06 17.64 -16.50
N GLU A 190 5.06 18.50 -16.60
CA GLU A 190 4.39 19.14 -15.45
C GLU A 190 3.10 18.41 -15.02
N THR A 191 2.91 17.15 -15.45
CA THR A 191 1.77 16.32 -15.04
C THR A 191 2.24 15.25 -14.07
N LEU A 192 1.72 15.28 -12.84
CA LEU A 192 1.93 14.27 -11.82
C LEU A 192 0.71 13.34 -11.75
N PHE A 193 0.94 12.04 -11.92
CA PHE A 193 -0.05 10.99 -11.76
C PHE A 193 0.04 10.40 -10.36
N VAL A 194 -1.11 10.14 -9.75
CA VAL A 194 -1.21 9.71 -8.34
C VAL A 194 -2.12 8.50 -8.25
N ALA A 195 -1.64 7.46 -7.58
CA ALA A 195 -2.48 6.36 -7.11
C ALA A 195 -3.19 6.80 -5.82
N ASP A 196 -4.47 7.16 -5.91
CA ASP A 196 -5.26 7.60 -4.77
C ASP A 196 -6.00 6.40 -4.19
N THR A 197 -5.24 5.59 -3.44
CA THR A 197 -5.54 4.20 -3.12
C THR A 197 -6.83 4.01 -2.34
N GLY A 198 -7.07 4.84 -1.32
CA GLY A 198 -8.27 4.78 -0.49
C GLY A 198 -9.54 5.29 -1.19
N ASN A 199 -9.40 6.03 -2.28
CA ASN A 199 -10.52 6.36 -3.18
C ASN A 199 -10.68 5.35 -4.32
N HIS A 200 -9.77 4.38 -4.46
CA HIS A 200 -9.79 3.44 -5.59
C HIS A 200 -9.83 4.16 -6.94
N CYS A 201 -8.98 5.17 -7.11
CA CYS A 201 -8.92 6.00 -8.30
C CYS A 201 -7.48 6.43 -8.64
N LEU A 202 -7.29 6.94 -9.85
CA LEU A 202 -6.07 7.60 -10.28
C LEU A 202 -6.35 9.09 -10.43
N ARG A 203 -5.44 9.93 -9.96
CA ARG A 203 -5.56 11.40 -10.06
C ARG A 203 -4.50 11.93 -11.00
N ARG A 204 -4.86 12.99 -11.73
CA ARG A 204 -3.95 13.80 -12.53
C ARG A 204 -3.80 15.17 -11.87
N VAL A 205 -2.56 15.56 -11.63
CA VAL A 205 -2.19 16.84 -11.04
C VAL A 205 -1.43 17.63 -12.09
N ASP A 206 -2.03 18.73 -12.55
CA ASP A 206 -1.39 19.69 -13.43
C ASP A 206 -0.64 20.71 -12.57
N LEU A 207 0.70 20.62 -12.54
CA LEU A 207 1.57 21.46 -11.72
C LEU A 207 1.61 22.91 -12.22
N GLN A 208 1.41 23.14 -13.52
CA GLN A 208 1.41 24.47 -14.12
C GLN A 208 0.12 25.22 -13.82
N ARG A 209 -1.03 24.56 -14.01
CA ARG A 209 -2.37 25.14 -13.77
C ARG A 209 -2.80 25.03 -12.31
N ARG A 210 -2.04 24.29 -11.49
CA ARG A 210 -2.32 24.00 -10.07
C ARG A 210 -3.70 23.38 -9.87
N ARG A 211 -4.00 22.35 -10.66
CA ARG A 211 -5.29 21.65 -10.67
C ARG A 211 -5.12 20.16 -10.42
N VAL A 212 -6.07 19.57 -9.71
CA VAL A 212 -6.21 18.13 -9.50
C VAL A 212 -7.54 17.68 -10.08
N GLU A 213 -7.51 16.59 -10.82
CA GLU A 213 -8.69 15.97 -11.41
C GLU A 213 -8.61 14.44 -11.34
N THR A 214 -9.78 13.80 -11.38
CA THR A 214 -9.89 12.34 -11.41
C THR A 214 -9.66 11.82 -12.83
N LEU A 215 -8.58 11.06 -13.00
CA LEU A 215 -8.17 10.50 -14.29
C LEU A 215 -8.83 9.15 -14.59
N ALA A 216 -8.98 8.30 -13.57
CA ALA A 216 -9.61 6.99 -13.69
C ALA A 216 -10.20 6.56 -12.34
N GLY A 217 -11.21 5.69 -12.34
CA GLY A 217 -11.86 5.24 -11.11
C GLY A 217 -13.16 5.98 -10.81
N THR A 218 -14.08 5.28 -10.13
CA THR A 218 -15.40 5.80 -9.74
C THR A 218 -15.48 6.28 -8.29
N GLY A 219 -14.40 6.17 -7.52
CA GLY A 219 -14.41 6.44 -6.08
C GLY A 219 -14.93 5.29 -5.22
N ARG A 220 -15.29 4.15 -5.83
CA ARG A 220 -15.86 2.98 -5.15
C ARG A 220 -14.97 1.77 -5.35
N LEU A 221 -14.89 0.93 -4.32
CA LEU A 221 -14.20 -0.36 -4.38
C LEU A 221 -14.85 -1.24 -5.46
N GLY A 222 -14.11 -1.60 -6.50
CA GLY A 222 -14.61 -2.50 -7.54
C GLY A 222 -14.92 -3.90 -7.01
N GLN A 223 -16.06 -4.47 -7.41
CA GLN A 223 -16.46 -5.85 -7.09
C GLN A 223 -16.36 -6.76 -8.32
N GLY A 224 -16.11 -8.06 -8.10
CA GLY A 224 -15.96 -9.04 -9.18
C GLY A 224 -14.71 -8.82 -10.02
N SER A 225 -14.72 -9.36 -11.25
CA SER A 225 -13.65 -9.18 -12.23
C SER A 225 -13.70 -7.77 -12.82
N LEU A 226 -12.59 -7.03 -12.76
CA LEU A 226 -12.47 -5.79 -13.49
C LEU A 226 -12.41 -6.08 -15.00
N LEU A 227 -13.18 -5.30 -15.76
CA LEU A 227 -13.20 -5.38 -17.23
C LEU A 227 -12.43 -4.21 -17.84
N ALA A 228 -11.77 -4.48 -18.96
CA ALA A 228 -11.21 -3.43 -19.79
C ALA A 228 -12.32 -2.47 -20.26
N GLY A 229 -12.01 -1.18 -20.33
CA GLY A 229 -13.01 -0.18 -20.72
C GLY A 229 -12.60 1.25 -20.48
N ASP A 230 -13.60 2.13 -20.44
CA ASP A 230 -13.47 3.54 -20.11
C ASP A 230 -12.92 3.71 -18.68
N ALA A 231 -11.83 4.48 -18.57
CA ALA A 231 -11.12 4.73 -17.32
C ALA A 231 -12.01 5.37 -16.24
N HIS A 232 -12.94 6.26 -16.60
CA HIS A 232 -13.83 6.95 -15.64
C HIS A 232 -14.96 6.06 -15.12
N ARG A 233 -15.26 4.96 -15.81
CA ARG A 233 -16.31 4.00 -15.42
C ARG A 233 -15.75 2.75 -14.74
N ALA A 234 -14.45 2.52 -14.83
CA ALA A 234 -13.78 1.43 -14.17
C ALA A 234 -13.84 1.61 -12.65
N SER A 235 -14.33 0.61 -11.91
CA SER A 235 -14.23 0.61 -10.46
C SER A 235 -12.92 -0.06 -10.08
N LEU A 236 -11.89 0.72 -9.79
CA LEU A 236 -10.55 0.19 -9.49
C LEU A 236 -10.55 -0.52 -8.12
N ARG A 237 -9.46 -1.24 -7.84
CA ARG A 237 -9.28 -1.91 -6.56
C ARG A 237 -7.88 -1.68 -6.01
N SER A 238 -7.79 -0.66 -5.16
CA SER A 238 -6.57 -0.27 -4.46
C SER A 238 -5.36 -0.13 -5.40
N PRO A 239 -5.38 0.82 -6.36
CA PRO A 239 -4.17 1.15 -7.10
C PRO A 239 -3.12 1.62 -6.10
N TRP A 240 -1.95 1.00 -6.08
CA TRP A 240 -0.93 1.23 -5.05
C TRP A 240 0.27 2.00 -5.58
N ASP A 241 0.67 1.69 -6.82
CA ASP A 241 1.76 2.42 -7.48
C ASP A 241 1.47 2.68 -8.96
N VAL A 242 2.12 3.70 -9.52
CA VAL A 242 1.99 4.10 -10.91
C VAL A 242 3.35 4.36 -11.56
N ALA A 243 3.48 4.06 -12.84
CA ALA A 243 4.66 4.38 -13.63
C ALA A 243 4.25 4.80 -15.04
N VAL A 244 4.81 5.88 -15.56
CA VAL A 244 4.45 6.43 -16.88
C VAL A 244 5.55 6.18 -17.91
N HIS A 245 5.17 5.69 -19.09
CA HIS A 245 6.08 5.50 -20.22
C HIS A 245 5.36 5.80 -21.53
N GLY A 246 5.83 6.82 -22.27
CA GLY A 246 5.17 7.26 -23.49
C GLY A 246 3.74 7.72 -23.21
N GLU A 247 2.76 7.09 -23.85
CA GLU A 247 1.33 7.39 -23.71
C GLU A 247 0.61 6.42 -22.76
N GLU A 248 1.36 5.58 -22.05
CA GLU A 248 0.83 4.55 -21.17
C GLU A 248 1.17 4.87 -19.72
N LEU A 249 0.16 4.83 -18.86
CA LEU A 249 0.30 4.81 -17.41
C LEU A 249 0.08 3.39 -16.90
N TYR A 250 1.13 2.76 -16.38
CA TYR A 250 1.05 1.46 -15.74
C TYR A 250 0.67 1.61 -14.28
N ILE A 251 -0.13 0.66 -13.78
CA ILE A 251 -0.70 0.68 -12.44
C ILE A 251 -0.46 -0.66 -11.76
N ALA A 252 0.10 -0.63 -10.56
CA ALA A 252 0.12 -1.76 -9.66
C ALA A 252 -1.25 -1.85 -8.97
N MET A 253 -2.11 -2.74 -9.45
CA MET A 253 -3.47 -2.92 -8.94
C MET A 253 -3.46 -3.99 -7.84
N ALA A 254 -3.03 -3.57 -6.65
CA ALA A 254 -2.79 -4.44 -5.51
C ALA A 254 -4.01 -5.31 -5.17
N GLY A 255 -5.21 -4.71 -5.15
CA GLY A 255 -6.43 -5.40 -4.74
C GLY A 255 -6.95 -6.46 -5.71
N THR A 256 -6.46 -6.48 -6.96
CA THR A 256 -6.76 -7.56 -7.92
C THR A 256 -5.55 -8.42 -8.24
N HIS A 257 -4.42 -8.26 -7.56
CA HIS A 257 -3.18 -8.99 -7.86
C HIS A 257 -2.79 -8.91 -9.35
N GLN A 258 -2.84 -7.71 -9.93
CA GLN A 258 -2.59 -7.48 -11.35
C GLN A 258 -1.80 -6.20 -11.59
N LEU A 259 -1.11 -6.14 -12.73
CA LEU A 259 -0.67 -4.89 -13.33
C LEU A 259 -1.67 -4.49 -14.41
N TRP A 260 -2.04 -3.22 -14.41
CA TRP A 260 -2.95 -2.61 -15.36
C TRP A 260 -2.24 -1.52 -16.15
N ARG A 261 -2.82 -1.12 -17.28
CA ARG A 261 -2.36 0.06 -18.04
C ARG A 261 -3.53 0.92 -18.46
N LEU A 262 -3.28 2.22 -18.50
CA LEU A 262 -4.17 3.25 -19.02
C LEU A 262 -3.51 3.92 -20.23
N ASP A 263 -4.19 3.84 -21.37
CA ASP A 263 -3.88 4.64 -22.55
C ASP A 263 -4.32 6.08 -22.26
N LEU A 264 -3.35 6.99 -22.08
CA LEU A 264 -3.57 8.38 -21.69
C LEU A 264 -4.24 9.22 -22.78
N GLN A 265 -4.18 8.80 -24.05
CA GLN A 265 -4.85 9.49 -25.14
C GLN A 265 -6.29 9.04 -25.31
N LYS A 266 -6.51 7.72 -25.24
CA LYS A 266 -7.83 7.11 -25.48
C LYS A 266 -8.68 7.01 -24.22
N GLY A 267 -8.12 7.24 -23.04
CA GLY A 267 -8.80 7.07 -21.76
C GLY A 267 -9.25 5.63 -21.54
N ARG A 268 -8.50 4.65 -22.06
CA ARG A 268 -8.86 3.23 -22.02
C ARG A 268 -7.98 2.46 -21.06
N LEU A 269 -8.62 1.83 -20.08
CA LEU A 269 -7.98 1.00 -19.08
C LEU A 269 -8.03 -0.48 -19.50
N THR A 270 -6.90 -1.19 -19.40
CA THR A 270 -6.79 -2.62 -19.74
C THR A 270 -5.88 -3.40 -18.78
N PRO A 271 -6.17 -4.68 -18.49
CA PRO A 271 -5.20 -5.54 -17.81
C PRO A 271 -3.92 -5.64 -18.62
N PHE A 272 -2.78 -5.56 -17.95
CA PHE A 272 -1.47 -5.67 -18.58
C PHE A 272 -0.78 -7.01 -18.22
N ALA A 273 -0.70 -7.33 -16.93
CA ALA A 273 -0.11 -8.57 -16.44
C ALA A 273 -0.85 -9.11 -15.20
N GLY A 274 -0.79 -10.43 -15.00
CA GLY A 274 -1.53 -11.12 -13.94
C GLY A 274 -2.92 -11.53 -14.39
N ASN A 275 -3.35 -12.74 -14.02
CA ASN A 275 -4.70 -13.24 -14.30
C ASN A 275 -5.70 -13.01 -13.13
N GLY A 276 -5.24 -12.40 -12.03
CA GLY A 276 -6.04 -12.11 -10.85
C GLY A 276 -5.96 -13.14 -9.73
N PHE A 277 -5.32 -14.29 -9.93
CA PHE A 277 -5.02 -15.20 -8.83
C PHE A 277 -3.85 -14.69 -8.01
N GLU A 278 -3.99 -14.80 -6.70
CA GLU A 278 -2.94 -14.53 -5.74
C GLU A 278 -1.94 -15.70 -5.71
N GLY A 279 -0.67 -15.41 -5.97
CA GLY A 279 0.42 -16.38 -5.86
C GLY A 279 1.68 -15.96 -6.58
N LEU A 280 2.65 -16.87 -6.65
CA LEU A 280 3.89 -16.68 -7.39
C LEU A 280 3.97 -17.66 -8.55
N ARG A 281 3.56 -17.20 -9.74
CA ARG A 281 3.67 -17.99 -10.96
C ARG A 281 4.17 -17.13 -12.12
N ASP A 282 5.30 -17.51 -12.69
CA ASP A 282 5.91 -16.91 -13.88
C ASP A 282 5.24 -17.39 -15.18
N GLY A 283 5.58 -16.75 -16.30
CA GLY A 283 5.12 -17.12 -17.64
C GLY A 283 4.55 -15.94 -18.43
N PRO A 284 3.75 -16.21 -19.48
CA PRO A 284 3.16 -15.15 -20.29
C PRO A 284 2.41 -14.16 -19.41
N ARG A 285 2.53 -12.85 -19.66
CA ARG A 285 2.01 -11.83 -18.74
C ARG A 285 0.53 -12.01 -18.38
N THR A 286 -0.28 -12.53 -19.30
CA THR A 286 -1.72 -12.76 -19.09
C THR A 286 -2.04 -14.03 -18.29
N ALA A 287 -1.08 -14.93 -18.11
CA ALA A 287 -1.24 -16.21 -17.40
C ALA A 287 -0.53 -16.25 -16.04
N ALA A 288 0.39 -15.32 -15.80
CA ALA A 288 1.12 -15.19 -14.53
C ALA A 288 0.17 -14.94 -13.35
N TRP A 289 0.56 -15.40 -12.16
CA TRP A 289 -0.12 -15.09 -10.90
C TRP A 289 0.77 -14.11 -10.16
N LEU A 290 0.20 -13.02 -9.66
CA LEU A 290 0.88 -12.01 -8.87
C LEU A 290 0.29 -12.02 -7.46
N ALA A 291 0.87 -11.27 -6.54
CA ALA A 291 0.46 -11.23 -5.15
C ALA A 291 0.65 -9.82 -4.59
N GLN A 292 -0.38 -8.98 -4.77
CA GLN A 292 -0.44 -7.61 -4.26
C GLN A 292 0.76 -6.76 -4.72
N PRO A 293 0.90 -6.53 -6.04
CA PRO A 293 1.94 -5.65 -6.55
C PRO A 293 1.77 -4.25 -5.95
N SER A 294 2.84 -3.72 -5.35
CA SER A 294 2.77 -2.46 -4.57
C SER A 294 3.85 -1.43 -4.92
N GLY A 295 4.83 -1.81 -5.72
CA GLY A 295 5.90 -0.92 -6.18
C GLY A 295 6.20 -1.12 -7.65
N LEU A 296 6.39 -0.05 -8.42
CA LEU A 296 6.78 -0.12 -9.83
C LEU A 296 8.06 0.66 -10.12
N ALA A 297 8.92 0.11 -10.98
CA ALA A 297 10.07 0.82 -11.54
C ALA A 297 10.26 0.45 -13.02
N LEU A 298 10.50 1.45 -13.86
CA LEU A 298 10.78 1.27 -15.29
C LEU A 298 12.28 1.20 -15.54
N GLY A 299 12.72 0.27 -16.40
CA GLY A 299 14.11 0.16 -16.82
C GLY A 299 14.30 -0.92 -17.88
N GLU A 300 15.22 -0.71 -18.84
CA GLU A 300 15.60 -1.72 -19.84
C GLU A 300 14.42 -2.35 -20.60
N GLY A 301 13.38 -1.57 -20.92
CA GLY A 301 12.18 -2.09 -21.62
C GLY A 301 11.32 -3.03 -20.77
N ARG A 302 11.44 -2.95 -19.43
CA ARG A 302 10.69 -3.75 -18.45
C ARG A 302 10.04 -2.85 -17.42
N ILE A 303 9.00 -3.40 -16.79
CA ILE A 303 8.47 -2.94 -15.50
C ILE A 303 8.97 -3.93 -14.46
N TYR A 304 9.85 -3.48 -13.58
CA TYR A 304 10.17 -4.16 -12.35
C TYR A 304 9.11 -3.85 -11.31
N PHE A 305 8.72 -4.83 -10.52
CA PHE A 305 7.71 -4.63 -9.49
C PHE A 305 8.00 -5.41 -8.22
N ALA A 306 7.61 -4.81 -7.10
CA ALA A 306 7.56 -5.46 -5.80
C ALA A 306 6.22 -6.18 -5.66
N ASP A 307 6.28 -7.51 -5.56
CA ASP A 307 5.14 -8.42 -5.44
C ASP A 307 5.02 -8.79 -3.96
N SER A 308 4.31 -7.95 -3.20
CA SER A 308 4.52 -7.81 -1.75
C SER A 308 4.09 -9.04 -0.96
N GLU A 309 2.93 -9.63 -1.29
CA GLU A 309 2.40 -10.79 -0.55
C GLU A 309 3.19 -12.07 -0.83
N SER A 310 3.86 -12.16 -1.99
CA SER A 310 4.79 -13.25 -2.33
C SER A 310 6.23 -12.96 -1.89
N SER A 311 6.48 -11.79 -1.29
CA SER A 311 7.81 -11.33 -0.86
C SER A 311 8.86 -11.47 -1.97
N ALA A 312 8.48 -11.08 -3.18
CA ALA A 312 9.28 -11.25 -4.38
C ALA A 312 9.51 -9.93 -5.13
N ILE A 313 10.63 -9.86 -5.85
CA ILE A 313 10.87 -8.83 -6.86
C ILE A 313 10.85 -9.49 -8.22
N ARG A 314 10.05 -8.95 -9.11
CA ARG A 314 9.73 -9.55 -10.41
C ARG A 314 9.81 -8.49 -11.48
N PHE A 315 9.77 -8.91 -12.74
CA PHE A 315 9.61 -7.99 -13.85
C PHE A 315 8.65 -8.55 -14.88
N VAL A 316 8.10 -7.63 -15.68
CA VAL A 316 7.38 -7.93 -16.91
C VAL A 316 7.98 -7.13 -18.07
N GLU A 317 8.19 -7.78 -19.21
CA GLU A 317 8.65 -7.11 -20.43
C GLU A 317 7.53 -6.28 -21.07
N LEU A 318 7.89 -5.09 -21.58
CA LEU A 318 6.93 -4.19 -22.22
C LEU A 318 6.51 -4.63 -23.63
N GLY A 319 7.31 -5.48 -24.28
CA GLY A 319 7.08 -5.98 -25.63
C GLY A 319 5.78 -6.77 -25.80
N PRO A 320 5.32 -7.01 -27.04
CA PRO A 320 4.03 -7.66 -27.32
C PRO A 320 3.89 -9.05 -26.70
N GLU A 321 4.98 -9.82 -26.61
CA GLU A 321 5.03 -11.18 -26.03
C GLU A 321 5.53 -11.18 -24.58
N GLY A 322 5.29 -10.07 -23.86
CA GLY A 322 5.90 -9.84 -22.56
C GLY A 322 5.73 -11.00 -21.57
N GLN A 323 6.85 -11.42 -20.99
CA GLN A 323 6.92 -12.47 -19.98
C GLN A 323 7.04 -11.86 -18.58
N VAL A 324 6.34 -12.45 -17.61
CA VAL A 324 6.58 -12.19 -16.18
C VAL A 324 7.62 -13.18 -15.68
N ARG A 325 8.65 -12.66 -15.00
CA ARG A 325 9.72 -13.47 -14.40
C ARG A 325 10.07 -13.00 -13.00
N THR A 326 10.41 -13.95 -12.14
CA THR A 326 10.86 -13.70 -10.77
C THR A 326 12.37 -13.54 -10.72
N LEU A 327 12.83 -12.42 -10.15
CA LEU A 327 14.26 -12.20 -9.89
C LEU A 327 14.66 -12.85 -8.57
N VAL A 328 13.93 -12.56 -7.49
CA VAL A 328 14.17 -13.06 -6.13
C VAL A 328 12.84 -13.23 -5.39
N GLY A 329 12.82 -14.03 -4.32
CA GLY A 329 11.60 -14.46 -3.61
C GLY A 329 11.09 -15.81 -4.11
N VAL A 330 10.32 -16.52 -3.26
CA VAL A 330 9.97 -17.94 -3.47
C VAL A 330 8.47 -18.22 -3.37
N GLY A 331 7.70 -17.52 -2.53
CA GLY A 331 6.30 -17.83 -2.35
C GLY A 331 5.61 -17.04 -1.23
N LEU A 332 4.28 -17.21 -1.13
CA LEU A 332 3.41 -16.47 -0.20
C LEU A 332 3.76 -16.63 1.29
N PHE A 333 4.47 -17.71 1.64
CA PHE A 333 4.87 -18.03 3.02
C PHE A 333 6.39 -18.26 3.15
N ASP A 334 7.15 -18.00 2.10
CA ASP A 334 8.61 -18.19 2.04
C ASP A 334 9.32 -16.83 2.16
N PHE A 335 8.99 -16.10 3.23
CA PHE A 335 9.55 -14.80 3.56
C PHE A 335 10.67 -14.91 4.60
N GLY A 336 11.42 -13.82 4.79
CA GLY A 336 12.51 -13.71 5.76
C GLY A 336 13.50 -12.62 5.36
N ASP A 337 14.68 -12.60 5.98
CA ASP A 337 15.74 -11.63 5.67
C ASP A 337 17.03 -12.38 5.32
N ARG A 338 17.27 -12.58 4.03
CA ARG A 338 18.47 -13.30 3.57
C ARG A 338 19.01 -12.71 2.27
N ASP A 339 20.25 -12.27 2.33
CA ASP A 339 21.01 -11.85 1.15
C ASP A 339 21.54 -13.06 0.38
N GLY A 340 21.83 -12.89 -0.91
CA GLY A 340 22.34 -13.96 -1.75
C GLY A 340 22.02 -13.80 -3.23
N LEU A 341 21.91 -14.94 -3.92
CA LEU A 341 21.68 -15.03 -5.35
C LEU A 341 20.36 -15.77 -5.64
N GLY A 342 19.51 -15.17 -6.46
CA GLY A 342 18.28 -15.81 -6.97
C GLY A 342 17.35 -16.29 -5.86
N GLU A 343 17.01 -17.59 -5.89
CA GLU A 343 16.00 -18.20 -5.01
C GLU A 343 16.44 -18.33 -3.55
N VAL A 344 17.70 -18.08 -3.21
CA VAL A 344 18.17 -18.07 -1.82
C VAL A 344 17.74 -16.79 -1.10
N VAL A 345 17.53 -15.72 -1.85
CA VAL A 345 17.17 -14.42 -1.30
C VAL A 345 15.81 -14.52 -0.61
N ARG A 346 15.69 -13.91 0.56
CA ARG A 346 14.43 -13.77 1.30
C ARG A 346 14.21 -12.29 1.59
N LEU A 347 12.97 -11.86 1.32
CA LEU A 347 12.42 -10.54 1.62
C LEU A 347 11.19 -10.73 2.51
N GLN A 348 10.67 -9.64 3.05
CA GLN A 348 9.42 -9.63 3.81
C GLN A 348 8.60 -8.42 3.43
N HIS A 349 7.53 -8.67 2.67
CA HIS A 349 6.54 -7.66 2.25
C HIS A 349 7.15 -6.38 1.63
N PRO A 350 8.00 -6.46 0.59
CA PRO A 350 8.60 -5.27 0.00
C PRO A 350 7.53 -4.39 -0.67
N LEU A 351 7.53 -3.09 -0.38
CA LEU A 351 6.57 -2.12 -0.96
C LEU A 351 7.20 -1.16 -1.97
N GLY A 352 8.46 -0.77 -1.75
CA GLY A 352 9.16 0.23 -2.55
C GLY A 352 10.19 -0.40 -3.48
N ILE A 353 10.26 0.08 -4.73
CA ILE A 353 11.30 -0.29 -5.68
C ILE A 353 11.66 0.91 -6.55
N CYS A 354 12.94 1.12 -6.83
CA CYS A 354 13.39 2.05 -7.86
C CYS A 354 14.51 1.44 -8.71
N TYR A 355 14.58 1.82 -9.98
CA TYR A 355 15.62 1.37 -10.91
C TYR A 355 16.52 2.55 -11.28
N HIS A 356 17.84 2.34 -11.26
CA HIS A 356 18.82 3.28 -11.80
C HIS A 356 20.03 2.51 -12.31
N GLU A 357 20.43 2.74 -13.56
CA GLU A 357 21.66 2.22 -14.18
C GLU A 357 21.95 0.73 -13.90
N GLY A 358 20.98 -0.15 -14.17
CA GLY A 358 21.14 -1.59 -13.99
C GLY A 358 21.03 -2.08 -12.55
N VAL A 359 20.67 -1.21 -11.61
CA VAL A 359 20.51 -1.52 -10.19
C VAL A 359 19.06 -1.28 -9.77
N LEU A 360 18.50 -2.23 -9.04
CA LEU A 360 17.25 -2.06 -8.31
C LEU A 360 17.56 -1.78 -6.84
N TYR A 361 16.91 -0.77 -6.28
CA TYR A 361 16.88 -0.50 -4.86
C TYR A 361 15.49 -0.83 -4.34
N ILE A 362 15.42 -1.52 -3.20
CA ILE A 362 14.20 -2.15 -2.68
C ILE A 362 14.02 -1.70 -1.23
N ALA A 363 12.83 -1.24 -0.89
CA ALA A 363 12.41 -1.12 0.50
C ALA A 363 11.84 -2.48 0.91
N ASP A 364 12.64 -3.24 1.64
CA ASP A 364 12.27 -4.52 2.20
C ASP A 364 11.55 -4.25 3.53
N THR A 365 10.29 -3.84 3.39
CA THR A 365 9.54 -3.04 4.37
C THR A 365 9.45 -3.72 5.73
N TYR A 366 9.05 -4.99 5.81
CA TYR A 366 8.89 -5.70 7.08
C TYR A 366 10.19 -6.26 7.65
N ASN A 367 11.29 -6.16 6.89
CA ASN A 367 12.64 -6.38 7.41
C ASN A 367 13.34 -5.07 7.80
N HIS A 368 12.66 -3.92 7.69
CA HIS A 368 13.19 -2.59 8.06
C HIS A 368 14.53 -2.25 7.38
N LYS A 369 14.67 -2.66 6.10
CA LYS A 369 15.93 -2.57 5.35
C LYS A 369 15.74 -2.00 3.97
N ILE A 370 16.81 -1.39 3.46
CA ILE A 370 16.98 -1.07 2.05
C ILE A 370 17.93 -2.09 1.45
N LYS A 371 17.50 -2.77 0.38
CA LYS A 371 18.30 -3.76 -0.33
C LYS A 371 18.65 -3.27 -1.73
N ARG A 372 19.79 -3.73 -2.22
CA ARG A 372 20.28 -3.53 -3.58
C ARG A 372 20.20 -4.86 -4.33
N LEU A 373 19.58 -4.88 -5.49
CA LEU A 373 19.43 -6.04 -6.37
C LEU A 373 19.98 -5.73 -7.76
N LEU A 374 20.82 -6.63 -8.28
CA LEU A 374 21.26 -6.61 -9.67
C LEU A 374 20.38 -7.54 -10.51
N PRO A 375 19.56 -7.05 -11.46
CA PRO A 375 18.68 -7.90 -12.26
C PRO A 375 19.44 -8.93 -13.10
N THR A 376 20.63 -8.59 -13.58
CA THR A 376 21.45 -9.43 -14.48
C THR A 376 21.99 -10.69 -13.79
N THR A 377 22.45 -10.55 -12.55
CA THR A 377 23.03 -11.66 -11.76
C THR A 377 22.07 -12.21 -10.71
N ARG A 378 20.95 -11.52 -10.47
CA ARG A 378 19.99 -11.78 -9.38
C ARG A 378 20.64 -11.73 -7.99
N ALA A 379 21.74 -10.97 -7.85
CA ALA A 379 22.41 -10.74 -6.57
C ALA A 379 21.67 -9.69 -5.76
N CYS A 380 21.21 -10.04 -4.57
CA CYS A 380 20.54 -9.15 -3.63
C CYS A 380 21.33 -9.05 -2.33
N GLN A 381 21.59 -7.83 -1.88
CA GLN A 381 22.35 -7.55 -0.66
C GLN A 381 21.72 -6.39 0.11
N THR A 382 21.85 -6.43 1.44
CA THR A 382 21.48 -5.32 2.31
C THR A 382 22.39 -4.13 2.04
N LEU A 383 21.79 -2.99 1.73
CA LEU A 383 22.48 -1.74 1.50
C LEU A 383 22.46 -0.85 2.76
N ALA A 384 21.32 -0.81 3.45
CA ALA A 384 21.16 -0.07 4.71
C ALA A 384 20.08 -0.70 5.59
N GLY A 385 20.15 -0.40 6.89
CA GLY A 385 19.18 -0.84 7.89
C GLY A 385 19.71 -1.97 8.76
N LEU A 386 19.60 -1.80 10.08
CA LEU A 386 20.01 -2.78 11.08
C LEU A 386 19.11 -4.04 11.08
N GLY A 387 17.86 -3.90 10.63
CA GLY A 387 16.85 -4.96 10.59
C GLY A 387 15.88 -5.00 11.78
N SER A 388 16.14 -4.22 12.83
CA SER A 388 15.17 -3.96 13.89
C SER A 388 14.46 -2.63 13.66
N PRO A 389 13.14 -2.53 13.93
CA PRO A 389 12.40 -1.30 13.78
C PRO A 389 12.97 -0.23 14.71
N GLY A 390 13.05 1.02 14.23
CA GLY A 390 13.49 2.16 15.02
C GLY A 390 13.86 3.35 14.16
N TYR A 391 14.31 4.42 14.82
CA TYR A 391 14.65 5.69 14.18
C TYR A 391 16.07 6.12 14.55
N ARG A 392 17.03 5.83 13.67
CA ARG A 392 18.44 6.13 13.89
C ARG A 392 19.15 6.50 12.60
N ASP A 393 19.78 7.67 12.59
CA ASP A 393 20.70 8.14 11.54
C ASP A 393 22.12 7.60 11.75
N GLY A 394 23.00 7.78 10.76
CA GLY A 394 24.41 7.40 10.82
C GLY A 394 24.81 6.43 9.71
N PRO A 395 25.89 5.64 9.90
CA PRO A 395 26.35 4.68 8.89
C PRO A 395 25.22 3.73 8.44
N ALA A 396 25.15 3.43 7.15
CA ALA A 396 24.05 2.69 6.54
C ALA A 396 23.74 1.35 7.23
N ALA A 397 24.77 0.62 7.64
CA ALA A 397 24.62 -0.67 8.34
C ALA A 397 24.09 -0.55 9.79
N GLN A 398 24.14 0.64 10.38
CA GLN A 398 23.70 0.91 11.76
C GLN A 398 22.41 1.74 11.82
N ALA A 399 22.05 2.39 10.72
CA ALA A 399 20.81 3.12 10.61
C ALA A 399 19.60 2.21 10.87
N GLN A 400 18.54 2.77 11.44
CA GLN A 400 17.29 2.05 11.68
C GLN A 400 16.16 2.73 10.91
N PHE A 401 15.30 1.91 10.34
CA PHE A 401 14.05 2.28 9.67
C PHE A 401 12.88 1.59 10.37
N ASP A 402 11.67 2.00 10.07
CA ASP A 402 10.43 1.37 10.52
C ASP A 402 9.41 1.37 9.38
N GLU A 403 9.14 0.17 8.86
CA GLU A 403 8.36 -0.09 7.65
C GLU A 403 8.57 0.94 6.50
N PRO A 404 9.78 1.06 5.92
CA PRO A 404 9.97 1.98 4.79
C PRO A 404 9.07 1.58 3.61
N GLY A 405 8.20 2.50 3.16
CA GLY A 405 7.13 2.21 2.19
C GLY A 405 7.49 2.47 0.73
N GLY A 406 8.49 3.31 0.50
CA GLY A 406 8.86 3.78 -0.82
C GLY A 406 10.25 4.40 -0.84
N LEU A 407 10.86 4.44 -2.03
CA LEU A 407 12.13 5.11 -2.24
C LEU A 407 12.28 5.61 -3.68
N SER A 408 13.13 6.60 -3.88
CA SER A 408 13.47 7.16 -5.19
C SER A 408 14.92 7.60 -5.25
N TYR A 409 15.54 7.47 -6.42
CA TYR A 409 16.93 7.84 -6.65
C TYR A 409 17.03 9.22 -7.33
N ALA A 410 17.91 10.08 -6.83
CA ALA A 410 18.36 11.29 -7.53
C ALA A 410 19.74 11.73 -7.01
N GLY A 411 20.64 12.13 -7.92
CA GLY A 411 21.94 12.71 -7.55
C GLY A 411 22.79 11.87 -6.58
N GLN A 412 22.92 10.56 -6.81
CA GLN A 412 23.62 9.60 -5.92
C GLN A 412 23.02 9.45 -4.51
N ARG A 413 21.77 9.89 -4.32
CA ARG A 413 21.03 9.75 -3.07
C ARG A 413 19.80 8.87 -3.29
N LEU A 414 19.45 8.09 -2.28
CA LEU A 414 18.14 7.47 -2.16
C LEU A 414 17.31 8.24 -1.15
N PHE A 415 16.20 8.81 -1.60
CA PHE A 415 15.15 9.37 -0.76
C PHE A 415 14.21 8.24 -0.36
N ILE A 416 13.99 8.04 0.93
CA ILE A 416 13.28 6.89 1.50
C ILE A 416 12.18 7.43 2.40
N VAL A 417 10.93 7.05 2.15
CA VAL A 417 9.85 7.33 3.11
C VAL A 417 9.84 6.25 4.17
N ASP A 418 10.12 6.67 5.39
CA ASP A 418 10.23 5.83 6.57
C ASP A 418 8.89 5.92 7.32
N THR A 419 7.93 5.13 6.81
CA THR A 419 6.49 5.31 7.02
C THR A 419 6.14 5.42 8.51
N ASN A 420 6.58 4.46 9.31
CA ASN A 420 6.23 4.37 10.73
C ASN A 420 7.07 5.28 11.63
N ASN A 421 8.09 5.93 11.07
CA ASN A 421 8.84 7.01 11.71
C ASN A 421 8.37 8.40 11.27
N HIS A 422 7.34 8.49 10.41
CA HIS A 422 6.78 9.75 9.94
C HIS A 422 7.83 10.67 9.29
N ALA A 423 8.82 10.10 8.62
CA ALA A 423 10.02 10.81 8.20
C ALA A 423 10.41 10.53 6.75
N LEU A 424 11.13 11.48 6.15
CA LEU A 424 11.86 11.29 4.92
C LEU A 424 13.34 11.11 5.27
N ARG A 425 13.93 9.99 4.86
CA ARG A 425 15.33 9.64 5.09
C ARG A 425 16.11 9.74 3.79
N VAL A 426 17.38 10.06 3.88
CA VAL A 426 18.29 10.16 2.73
C VAL A 426 19.48 9.25 2.99
N LEU A 427 19.67 8.27 2.11
CA LEU A 427 20.89 7.48 2.04
C LEU A 427 21.78 8.06 0.95
N ASP A 428 22.90 8.64 1.36
CA ASP A 428 23.97 9.06 0.45
C ASP A 428 24.81 7.83 0.08
N LEU A 429 24.81 7.48 -1.21
CA LEU A 429 25.49 6.29 -1.71
C LEU A 429 27.01 6.46 -1.80
N SER A 430 27.49 7.70 -1.83
CA SER A 430 28.93 8.01 -1.96
C SER A 430 29.70 7.72 -0.67
N ASN A 431 29.07 7.94 0.48
CA ASN A 431 29.67 7.75 1.81
C ASN A 431 28.92 6.74 2.69
N GLN A 432 27.84 6.14 2.17
CA GLN A 432 27.00 5.16 2.86
C GLN A 432 26.48 5.66 4.22
N THR A 433 25.98 6.89 4.26
CA THR A 433 25.38 7.48 5.46
C THR A 433 23.90 7.73 5.25
N VAL A 434 23.10 7.36 6.26
CA VAL A 434 21.68 7.69 6.34
C VAL A 434 21.51 8.91 7.24
N SER A 435 20.73 9.88 6.78
CA SER A 435 20.33 11.06 7.54
C SER A 435 18.83 11.29 7.39
N THR A 436 18.22 12.01 8.33
CA THR A 436 16.85 12.49 8.17
C THR A 436 16.84 13.82 7.44
N LEU A 437 15.98 13.95 6.42
CA LEU A 437 15.76 15.20 5.70
C LEU A 437 14.62 15.99 6.37
N PRO A 438 14.92 17.08 7.08
CA PRO A 438 13.87 17.93 7.62
C PRO A 438 13.15 18.64 6.46
N LEU A 439 11.81 18.71 6.55
CA LEU A 439 11.00 19.51 5.66
C LEU A 439 10.71 20.86 6.33
N GLN A 440 11.18 21.95 5.74
CA GLN A 440 11.11 23.31 6.30
C GLN A 440 10.56 24.34 5.33
#